data_AF-A0AAV9XEV6-F1
#
_entry.id   AF-A0AAV9XEV6-F1
#
_cell.length_a   1.000
_cell.length_b   1.000
_cell.length_c   1.000
_cell.angle_alpha   90.00
_cell.angle_beta   90.00
_cell.angle_gamma   90.00
#
_symmetry.space_group_name_H-M   'P 1'
#
loop_
_entity.id
_entity.type
_entity.pdbx_description
1 polymer ?
#
loop_
_entity_poly.entity_id
_entity_poly.type
_entity_poly.pdbx_seq_one_letter_code
_entity_poly.pdbx_strand_id
1 'polypeptide(L)' 'MCRLSTCGTCNGKTWFGCGLHKETVLGPIPKEEWCSCPKSEGDPYPPMGSMPSCTLV' A
#
# COMPACT_ATOMS: atom_id res chain seq x y z
N MET A 1 0.68 13.53 -5.62
CA MET A 1 1.50 12.59 -6.42
C MET A 1 1.51 11.24 -5.72
N CYS A 2 1.21 10.16 -6.45
CA CYS A 2 1.33 8.82 -5.89
C CYS A 2 2.80 8.39 -5.87
N ARG A 3 3.20 7.69 -4.82
CA ARG A 3 4.58 7.19 -4.67
C ARG A 3 4.57 5.82 -4.01
N LEU A 4 5.67 5.11 -4.18
CA LEU A 4 5.91 3.88 -3.44
C LEU A 4 6.10 4.21 -1.95
N SER A 5 5.53 3.38 -1.09
CA SER A 5 5.63 3.47 0.36
C SER A 5 5.77 2.08 0.96
N THR A 6 6.24 2.00 2.19
CA THR A 6 6.31 0.75 2.94
C THR A 6 5.24 0.78 4.02
N CYS A 7 4.51 -0.31 4.19
CA CYS A 7 3.50 -0.40 5.24
C CYS A 7 4.18 -0.49 6.61
N GLY A 8 3.79 0.36 7.56
CA GLY A 8 4.32 0.29 8.93
C GLY A 8 3.90 -0.95 9.73
N THR A 9 2.85 -1.66 9.28
CA THR A 9 2.30 -2.85 9.97
C THR A 9 2.91 -4.15 9.42
N CYS A 10 2.79 -4.35 8.11
CA CYS A 10 3.21 -5.60 7.44
C CYS A 10 4.66 -5.53 6.91
N ASN A 11 5.29 -4.35 6.89
CA ASN A 11 6.58 -4.06 6.25
C ASN A 11 6.65 -4.34 4.73
N GLY A 12 5.52 -4.70 4.10
CA GLY A 12 5.41 -4.91 2.66
C GLY A 12 5.33 -3.61 1.86
N LYS A 13 5.57 -3.72 0.55
CA LYS A 13 5.47 -2.63 -0.42
C LYS A 13 4.02 -2.24 -0.65
N THR A 14 3.77 -0.95 -0.62
CA THR A 14 2.45 -0.36 -0.83
C THR A 14 2.61 0.98 -1.54
N TRP A 15 1.53 1.68 -1.80
CA TRP A 15 1.47 2.96 -2.48
C TRP A 15 0.89 4.01 -1.54
N PHE A 16 1.30 5.26 -1.68
CA PHE A 16 0.74 6.39 -0.96
C PHE A 16 0.32 7.46 -1.95
N GLY A 17 -0.92 7.96 -1.86
CA GLY A 17 -1.44 9.01 -2.75
C GLY A 17 -2.94 8.87 -3.04
N CYS A 18 -3.37 9.32 -4.22
CA CYS A 18 -4.78 9.36 -4.63
C CYS A 18 -5.32 8.04 -5.20
N GLY A 19 -4.52 6.98 -5.29
CA GLY A 19 -4.96 5.65 -5.75
C GLY A 19 -5.11 5.48 -7.26
N LEU A 20 -5.12 6.56 -8.03
CA LEU A 20 -5.20 6.50 -9.50
C LEU A 20 -3.94 5.97 -10.18
N HIS A 21 -2.77 6.10 -9.53
CA HIS A 21 -1.49 5.66 -10.10
C HIS A 21 -0.90 4.44 -9.38
N LYS A 22 -1.71 3.71 -8.60
CA LYS A 22 -1.27 2.53 -7.85
C LYS A 22 -0.66 1.46 -8.76
N GLU A 23 -1.19 1.32 -9.99
CA GLU A 23 -0.70 0.36 -10.99
C GLU A 23 0.70 0.72 -11.48
N THR A 24 0.99 2.00 -11.71
CA THR A 24 2.32 2.45 -12.13
C THR A 24 3.34 2.36 -10.99
N VAL A 25 2.89 2.59 -9.76
CA VAL A 25 3.74 2.52 -8.56
C VAL A 25 4.09 1.07 -8.20
N LEU A 26 3.11 0.17 -8.22
CA LEU A 26 3.28 -1.24 -7.85
C LEU A 26 3.57 -2.16 -9.04
N GLY A 27 3.37 -1.70 -10.27
CA GLY A 27 3.62 -2.46 -11.49
C GLY A 27 5.00 -3.11 -11.59
N PRO A 28 6.11 -2.43 -11.22
CA PRO A 28 7.44 -3.04 -11.25
C PRO A 28 7.72 -3.98 -10.06
N ILE A 29 6.81 -4.09 -9.10
CA ILE A 29 7.03 -4.83 -7.85
C ILE A 29 6.26 -6.15 -7.92
N PRO A 30 6.91 -7.29 -7.66
CA PRO A 30 6.24 -8.58 -7.64
C PRO A 30 5.18 -8.62 -6.52
N LYS A 31 4.08 -9.34 -6.75
CA LYS A 31 2.97 -9.41 -5.80
C LYS A 31 3.37 -10.02 -4.45
N GLU A 32 4.41 -10.85 -4.40
CA GLU A 32 4.93 -11.38 -3.13
C GLU A 32 5.51 -10.28 -2.22
N GLU A 33 5.98 -9.17 -2.79
CA GLU A 33 6.51 -8.04 -2.02
C GLU A 33 5.42 -7.04 -1.62
N TRP A 34 4.19 -7.18 -2.14
CA TRP A 34 3.10 -6.27 -1.81
C TRP A 34 2.64 -6.45 -0.37
N CYS A 35 2.03 -5.41 0.20
CA CYS A 35 1.51 -5.54 1.55
C CYS A 35 0.38 -6.58 1.63
N SER A 36 0.53 -7.52 2.56
CA SER A 36 -0.45 -8.56 2.89
C SER A 36 -1.54 -8.11 3.85
N CYS A 37 -1.65 -6.82 4.15
CA CYS A 37 -2.75 -6.28 4.95
C CYS A 37 -4.10 -6.54 4.28
N PRO A 38 -5.20 -6.64 5.07
CA PRO A 38 -6.54 -6.80 4.53
C PRO A 38 -6.85 -5.69 3.53
N LYS A 39 -7.29 -6.09 2.34
CA LYS A 39 -7.64 -5.19 1.23
C LYS A 39 -9.07 -4.70 1.42
N SER A 40 -9.37 -3.50 0.96
CA SER A 40 -10.76 -3.05 0.82
C SER A 40 -11.47 -3.88 -0.25
N GLU A 41 -12.72 -4.22 0.01
CA GLU A 41 -13.53 -5.06 -0.88
C GLU A 41 -13.67 -4.39 -2.26
N GLY A 42 -13.21 -5.07 -3.31
CA GLY A 42 -13.29 -4.60 -4.70
C GLY A 42 -11.97 -4.12 -5.31
N ASP A 43 -10.89 -3.99 -4.53
CA ASP A 43 -9.59 -3.55 -5.04
C ASP A 43 -8.55 -4.69 -5.10
N PRO A 44 -7.93 -4.96 -6.26
CA PRO A 44 -6.88 -5.99 -6.37
C PRO A 44 -5.55 -5.55 -5.75
N TYR A 45 -5.41 -4.24 -5.47
CA TYR A 45 -4.21 -3.61 -4.93
C TYR A 45 -4.24 -3.55 -3.40
N PRO A 46 -3.08 -3.58 -2.73
CA PRO A 46 -2.99 -3.46 -1.28
C PRO A 46 -3.55 -2.10 -0.82
N PRO A 47 -3.98 -1.99 0.46
CA PRO A 47 -4.43 -0.73 1.02
C PRO A 47 -3.33 0.31 0.94
N MET A 48 -3.72 1.59 0.86
CA MET A 48 -2.78 2.70 0.87
C MET A 48 -1.85 2.59 2.09
N GLY A 49 -0.56 2.77 1.86
CA GLY A 49 0.46 2.75 2.89
C GLY A 49 0.31 3.92 3.83
N SER A 50 -0.55 3.78 4.82
CA SER A 50 -0.56 4.66 5.97
C SER A 50 0.83 4.63 6.60
N MET A 51 1.43 5.82 6.82
CA MET A 51 2.38 5.95 7.94
C MET A 51 1.74 5.32 9.17
N PRO A 52 2.51 4.79 10.13
CA PRO A 52 1.92 4.32 11.38
C PRO A 52 1.21 5.51 12.00
N SER A 53 -0.11 5.54 11.86
CA SER A 53 -0.98 5.93 12.95
C SER A 53 -1.22 4.59 13.69
N CYS A 54 -0.26 4.01 14.42
CA CYS A 54 0.03 4.39 15.81
C CYS A 54 0.11 5.91 15.97
N THR A 55 -0.84 6.57 16.63
CA THR A 55 -1.45 6.20 17.91
C THR A 55 -2.76 7.03 18.00
N LEU A 56 -3.80 6.58 18.70
CA LEU A 56 -3.90 6.69 20.15
C LEU A 56 -5.04 5.79 20.64
N VAL A 57 -4.75 5.04 21.70
CA VAL A 57 -5.63 4.52 22.76
C VAL A 57 -7.10 4.20 22.43
#